data_AF-A0A947Z7E6-F1
#
_entry.id   AF-A0A947Z7E6-F1
#
_cell.length_a   1.000
_cell.length_b   1.000
_cell.length_c   1.000
_cell.angle_alpha   90.00
_cell.angle_beta   90.00
_cell.angle_gamma   90.00
#
_symmetry.space_group_name_H-M   'P 1'
#
loop_
_entity.id
_entity.type
_entity.pdbx_description
1 polymer ?
#
loop_
_entity_poly.entity_id
_entity_poly.type
_entity_poly.pdbx_seq_one_letter_code
_entity_poly.pdbx_strand_id
1 'polypeptide(L)'
;MDKVFFFLLFGLFSISCGRSAIYPTSLPRALKPGDLVFQDLDCGDLCSAIEKVSTRKGFGPLSHVAMVEQAGPRGVVLIEALGEVRRVSFEVF
;
A
#
# COMPACT_ATOMS: atom_id res chain seq x y z
N MET A 1 13.63 -43.97 -28.18
CA MET A 1 12.35 -43.46 -27.66
C MET A 1 12.21 -44.20 -26.34
N ASP A 2 12.26 -43.63 -25.13
CA ASP A 2 11.16 -42.89 -24.49
C ASP A 2 11.63 -42.10 -23.23
N LYS A 3 12.94 -41.92 -23.00
CA LYS A 3 13.46 -41.28 -21.76
C LYS A 3 13.94 -39.84 -21.95
N VAL A 4 14.25 -39.45 -23.18
CA VAL A 4 14.66 -38.08 -23.54
C VAL A 4 13.46 -37.13 -23.61
N PHE A 5 12.28 -37.65 -23.95
CA PHE A 5 11.05 -36.87 -24.03
C PHE A 5 10.51 -36.46 -22.64
N PHE A 6 10.74 -37.30 -21.61
CA PHE A 6 10.27 -37.04 -20.25
C PHE A 6 11.04 -35.89 -19.57
N PHE A 7 12.33 -35.72 -19.90
CA PHE A 7 13.15 -34.62 -19.35
C PHE A 7 12.82 -33.25 -19.95
N LEU A 8 12.32 -33.21 -21.19
CA LEU A 8 11.89 -31.95 -21.84
C LEU A 8 10.58 -31.40 -21.28
N LEU A 9 9.75 -32.24 -20.65
CA LEU A 9 8.48 -31.82 -20.06
C LEU A 9 8.62 -31.27 -18.63
N PHE A 10 9.72 -31.57 -17.93
CA PHE A 10 9.97 -31.09 -16.56
C PHE A 10 10.84 -29.83 -16.50
N GLY A 11 11.57 -29.51 -17.57
CA GLY A 11 12.48 -28.36 -17.64
C GLY A 11 11.82 -26.99 -17.86
N LEU A 12 10.51 -26.96 -18.16
CA LEU A 12 9.79 -25.71 -18.50
C LEU A 12 8.98 -25.12 -17.33
N PHE A 13 9.02 -25.72 -16.13
CA PHE A 13 8.22 -25.25 -14.99
C PHE A 13 8.92 -24.21 -14.09
N SER A 14 10.20 -23.88 -14.32
CA SER A 14 11.00 -23.08 -13.39
C SER A 14 11.25 -21.63 -13.81
N ILE A 15 10.60 -21.10 -14.84
CA ILE A 15 10.67 -19.67 -15.19
C ILE A 15 9.36 -18.97 -14.82
N SER A 16 8.93 -19.13 -13.56
CA SER A 16 8.08 -18.13 -12.93
C SER A 16 9.00 -17.19 -12.17
N CYS A 17 9.62 -16.27 -12.92
CA CYS A 17 10.28 -15.12 -12.31
C CYS A 17 9.19 -14.38 -11.56
N GLY A 18 9.27 -14.36 -10.23
CA GLY A 18 8.32 -13.65 -9.38
C GLY A 18 8.15 -12.24 -9.93
N ARG A 19 6.94 -11.93 -10.40
CA ARG A 19 6.56 -10.53 -10.62
C ARG A 19 6.53 -9.91 -9.23
N SER A 20 7.65 -9.34 -8.79
CA SER A 20 7.59 -8.25 -7.84
C SER A 20 6.67 -7.23 -8.49
N ALA A 21 5.47 -7.04 -7.94
CA ALA A 21 4.68 -5.89 -8.25
C ALA A 21 5.58 -4.69 -7.91
N ILE A 22 6.18 -4.09 -8.94
CA ILE A 22 6.81 -2.79 -8.81
C ILE A 22 5.64 -1.86 -8.51
N TYR A 23 5.35 -1.66 -7.22
CA TYR A 23 4.63 -0.46 -6.81
C TYR A 23 5.52 0.67 -7.31
N PRO A 24 5.04 1.51 -8.24
CA PRO A 24 5.86 2.58 -8.76
C PRO A 24 6.34 3.42 -7.58
N THR A 25 7.65 3.44 -7.32
CA THR A 25 8.32 4.38 -6.43
C THR A 25 8.34 5.79 -7.05
N SER A 26 7.21 6.20 -7.61
CA SER A 26 6.87 7.60 -7.74
C SER A 26 5.97 7.88 -6.55
N LEU A 27 6.36 8.81 -5.67
CA LEU A 27 5.40 9.57 -4.87
C LEU A 27 4.14 9.80 -5.73
N PRO A 28 2.91 9.59 -5.20
CA PRO A 28 1.69 9.70 -6.00
C PRO A 28 1.78 11.00 -6.77
N ARG A 29 1.92 10.90 -8.10
CA ARG A 29 2.39 12.03 -8.90
C ARG A 29 1.31 13.11 -8.79
N ALA A 30 1.64 14.13 -7.97
CA ALA A 30 0.86 15.30 -7.57
C ALA A 30 -0.11 15.17 -6.37
N LEU A 31 0.35 14.64 -5.22
CA LEU A 31 -0.27 15.06 -3.94
C LEU A 31 -0.22 16.58 -3.80
N LYS A 32 -1.30 17.18 -3.31
CA LYS A 32 -1.45 18.63 -3.07
C LYS A 32 -1.95 18.87 -1.66
N PRO A 33 -1.64 20.04 -1.07
CA PRO A 33 -2.27 20.45 0.19
C PRO A 33 -3.79 20.30 0.14
N GLY A 34 -4.35 19.61 1.12
CA GLY A 34 -5.78 19.29 1.23
C GLY A 34 -6.18 17.90 0.74
N ASP A 35 -5.32 17.18 0.00
CA ASP A 35 -5.62 15.79 -0.38
C ASP A 35 -5.70 14.88 0.87
N LEU A 36 -6.61 13.89 0.83
CA LEU A 36 -6.74 12.89 1.88
C LEU A 36 -6.00 11.61 1.49
N VAL A 37 -5.19 11.11 2.42
CA VAL A 37 -4.44 9.86 2.29
C VAL A 37 -5.03 8.86 3.26
N PHE A 38 -5.39 7.67 2.78
CA PHE A 38 -5.99 6.61 3.58
C PHE A 38 -5.02 5.44 3.72
N GLN A 39 -5.02 4.81 4.90
CA GLN A 39 -4.18 3.68 5.21
C GLN A 39 -5.01 2.54 5.82
N ASP A 40 -4.58 1.32 5.51
CA ASP A 40 -4.87 0.14 6.31
C ASP A 40 -3.87 0.10 7.49
N LEU A 41 -4.25 0.73 8.60
CA LEU A 41 -3.42 0.80 9.80
C LEU A 41 -3.72 -0.41 10.70
N ASP A 42 -2.67 -1.11 11.12
CA ASP A 42 -2.79 -2.16 12.13
C ASP A 42 -2.65 -1.57 13.54
N CYS A 43 -3.80 -1.22 14.15
CA CYS A 43 -3.89 -0.71 15.52
C CYS A 43 -4.68 -1.63 16.47
N GLY A 44 -4.80 -2.91 16.11
CA GLY A 44 -5.54 -3.90 16.89
C GLY A 44 -7.06 -3.77 16.80
N ASP A 45 -7.76 -4.14 17.88
CA ASP A 45 -9.21 -4.34 17.90
C ASP A 45 -10.02 -3.13 17.42
N LEU A 46 -9.53 -1.91 17.67
CA LEU A 46 -10.18 -0.69 17.21
C LEU A 46 -10.18 -0.59 15.68
N CYS A 47 -9.03 -0.82 15.04
CA CYS A 47 -8.91 -0.78 13.58
C CYS A 47 -9.77 -1.86 12.93
N SER A 48 -9.73 -3.10 13.48
CA SER A 48 -10.61 -4.18 13.03
C SER A 48 -12.11 -3.83 13.16
N ALA A 49 -12.51 -3.15 14.23
CA ALA A 49 -13.88 -2.70 14.40
C ALA A 49 -14.26 -1.62 13.37
N ILE A 50 -13.39 -0.63 13.11
CA ILE A 50 -13.60 0.41 12.10
C ILE A 50 -13.79 -0.22 10.73
N GLU A 51 -12.85 -1.07 10.30
CA GLU A 51 -12.92 -1.76 9.00
C GLU A 51 -14.22 -2.55 8.86
N LYS A 52 -14.61 -3.31 9.90
CA LYS A 52 -15.82 -4.13 9.88
C LYS A 52 -17.09 -3.31 9.66
N VAL A 53 -17.16 -2.09 10.19
CA VAL A 53 -18.36 -1.22 10.06
C VAL A 53 -18.27 -0.25 8.88
N SER A 54 -17.08 0.00 8.34
CA SER A 54 -16.84 0.93 7.22
C SER A 54 -16.60 0.24 5.88
N THR A 55 -16.53 -1.10 5.86
CA THR A 55 -16.24 -1.90 4.67
C THR A 55 -17.14 -1.51 3.50
N ARG A 56 -16.53 -1.24 2.34
CA ARG A 56 -17.23 -0.92 1.10
C ARG A 56 -16.69 -1.77 -0.05
N LYS A 57 -17.60 -2.35 -0.84
CA LYS A 57 -17.23 -3.12 -2.03
C LYS A 57 -16.37 -2.27 -2.98
N GLY A 58 -15.21 -2.80 -3.37
CA GLY A 58 -14.28 -2.13 -4.29
C GLY A 58 -13.21 -1.25 -3.61
N PHE A 59 -13.22 -1.16 -2.28
CA PHE A 59 -12.17 -0.49 -1.49
C PHE A 59 -11.50 -1.51 -0.56
N GLY A 60 -10.23 -1.29 -0.25
CA GLY A 60 -9.52 -2.07 0.77
C GLY A 60 -10.02 -1.75 2.19
N PRO A 61 -9.56 -2.50 3.20
CA PRO A 61 -9.75 -2.12 4.60
C PRO A 61 -9.06 -0.76 4.83
N LEU A 62 -9.83 0.24 5.24
CA LEU A 62 -9.32 1.57 5.55
C LEU A 62 -9.69 1.88 7.00
N SER A 63 -8.69 2.07 7.84
CA SER A 63 -8.86 2.29 9.28
C SER A 63 -8.29 3.64 9.73
N HIS A 64 -7.46 4.29 8.91
CA HIS A 64 -6.82 5.55 9.23
C HIS A 64 -6.79 6.53 8.05
N VAL A 65 -6.71 7.83 8.37
CA VAL A 65 -6.69 8.91 7.38
C VAL A 65 -5.82 10.07 7.84
N ALA A 66 -5.13 10.70 6.89
CA ALA A 66 -4.38 11.93 7.08
C ALA A 66 -4.66 12.91 5.95
N MET A 67 -4.35 14.19 6.18
CA MET A 67 -4.45 15.24 5.18
C MET A 67 -3.07 15.74 4.79
N VAL A 68 -2.83 15.93 3.50
CA VAL A 68 -1.61 16.58 3.01
C VAL A 68 -1.60 18.04 3.47
N GLU A 69 -0.60 18.42 4.26
CA GLU A 69 -0.34 19.83 4.62
C GLU A 69 0.54 20.48 3.55
N GLN A 70 1.59 19.77 3.12
CA GLN A 70 2.61 20.27 2.20
C GLN A 70 3.04 19.17 1.24
N ALA A 71 3.24 19.52 -0.02
CA ALA A 71 3.80 18.63 -1.02
C ALA A 71 4.74 19.40 -1.95
N GLY A 72 5.96 18.89 -2.16
CA GLY A 72 6.93 19.53 -3.04
C GLY A 72 8.24 18.75 -3.16
N PRO A 73 9.29 19.37 -3.73
CA PRO A 73 10.58 18.71 -3.97
C PRO A 73 11.27 18.17 -2.72
N ARG A 74 10.90 18.69 -1.54
CA ARG A 74 11.48 18.32 -0.24
C ARG A 74 10.74 17.18 0.46
N GLY A 75 9.70 16.62 -0.16
CA GLY A 75 8.86 15.57 0.41
C GLY A 75 7.41 16.02 0.64
N VAL A 76 6.65 15.14 1.30
CA VAL A 76 5.24 15.35 1.61
C VAL A 76 5.05 15.29 3.13
N VAL A 77 4.41 16.31 3.68
CA VAL A 77 4.04 16.39 5.10
C VAL A 77 2.55 16.19 5.23
N LEU A 78 2.15 15.28 6.10
CA LEU A 78 0.77 14.98 6.43
C LEU A 78 0.45 15.49 7.84
N ILE A 79 -0.80 15.89 8.06
CA ILE A 79 -1.37 16.06 9.40
C ILE A 79 -2.31 14.88 9.65
N GLU A 80 -2.11 14.19 10.77
CA GLU A 80 -2.92 13.06 11.19
C GLU A 80 -3.36 13.20 12.65
N ALA A 81 -4.35 12.41 13.06
CA ALA A 81 -4.78 12.27 14.44
C ALA A 81 -4.59 10.81 14.90
N LEU A 82 -3.46 10.53 15.55
CA LEU A 82 -3.15 9.21 16.11
C LEU A 82 -2.56 9.39 17.51
N GLY A 83 -3.41 9.23 18.53
CA GLY A 83 -3.12 9.59 19.92
C GLY A 83 -3.20 11.10 20.17
N GLU A 84 -2.59 11.90 19.30
CA GLU A 84 -2.64 13.36 19.25
C GLU A 84 -2.63 13.87 17.80
N VAL A 85 -2.91 15.16 17.60
CA VAL A 85 -2.78 15.79 16.29
C VAL A 85 -1.31 16.11 16.05
N ARG A 86 -0.73 15.51 15.01
CA ARG A 86 0.70 15.65 14.71
C ARG A 86 0.98 15.73 13.22
N ARG A 87 2.19 16.20 12.89
CA ARG A 87 2.72 16.20 11.53
C ARG A 87 3.65 15.02 11.35
N VAL A 88 3.52 14.32 10.23
CA VAL A 88 4.36 13.18 9.85
C VAL A 88 4.82 13.29 8.42
N SER A 89 5.98 12.71 8.12
CA SER A 89 6.45 12.56 6.74
C SER A 89 5.65 11.46 6.05
N PHE A 90 5.31 11.63 4.76
CA PHE A 90 4.59 10.61 4.00
C PHE A 90 5.35 9.27 3.95
N GLU A 91 6.67 9.29 4.06
CA GLU A 91 7.51 8.10 4.03
C GLU A 91 7.43 7.26 5.31
N VAL A 92 6.92 7.84 6.41
CA VAL A 92 6.71 7.15 7.69
C VAL A 92 5.22 6.94 8.02
N PHE A 93 4.35 7.38 7.12
CA PHE A 93 2.90 7.16 7.19
C PHE A 93 2.59 5.82 6.52
#